data_AF-A0A5R1NM57-F1
#
_entry.id   AF-A0A5R1NM57-F1
#
_cell.length_a   1.000
_cell.length_b   1.000
_cell.length_c   1.000
_cell.angle_alpha   90.00
_cell.angle_beta   90.00
_cell.angle_gamma   90.00
#
_symmetry.space_group_name_H-M   'P 1'
#
loop_
_entity.id
_entity.type
_entity.pdbx_description
1 polymer ?
#
loop_
_entity_poly.entity_id
_entity_poly.type
_entity_poly.pdbx_seq_one_letter_code
_entity_poly.pdbx_strand_id
1 'polypeptide(L)'
;MVGLAGAAAFLLQEPIGTVIAMVQGPADYDGSGDDEVVVMIHDGETGQDIANSLVAQDVVKSYDAFYELLRAEAPEPVFQPGAYRLASQMSARAALDALLDPDSKLEQTVVIPEGTTTVSVLQLISEGTSISLADLEAAAADVGPFGLPSAATTLEGFLFPATYTFPPETTATEAIRTLVDRQFEALDAAGVAPENRWKTIVLAALIQREAGLTEDFYRVSRVFLNRLDPAQWPSGLMQSDATVAYGTGATDRVKTTDAERADAGNPYNTYVHPGLPAGPISNPGDVAIDAAVNAADGSWLYFVSWNLDTGETIFSTTIEEHDAAVDKWLAWMAEHPEYG
;
A
#
# COMPACT_ATOMS: atom_id res chain seq x y z
N MET A 1 24.89 73.12 3.60
CA MET A 1 25.62 71.90 3.17
C MET A 1 24.93 70.74 3.89
N VAL A 2 23.81 70.22 3.36
CA VAL A 2 23.67 69.10 2.42
C VAL A 2 23.97 67.72 3.06
N GLY A 3 23.00 66.80 2.97
CA GLY A 3 23.07 65.34 3.24
C GLY A 3 22.32 64.92 4.52
N LEU A 4 21.15 64.27 4.58
CA LEU A 4 20.44 63.24 3.79
C LEU A 4 20.97 61.79 4.01
N ALA A 5 20.29 61.03 4.90
CA ALA A 5 20.10 59.56 4.95
C ALA A 5 19.33 59.25 6.26
N GLY A 6 18.08 58.77 6.29
CA GLY A 6 17.62 57.43 5.87
C GLY A 6 17.57 56.50 7.10
N ALA A 7 16.52 56.58 7.94
CA ALA A 7 15.35 55.71 7.98
C ALA A 7 15.61 54.25 8.44
N ALA A 8 15.10 53.91 9.63
CA ALA A 8 14.70 52.54 10.00
C ALA A 8 13.65 52.62 11.12
N ALA A 9 12.38 52.70 10.72
CA ALA A 9 11.26 52.42 11.63
C ALA A 9 10.89 50.95 11.44
N PHE A 10 11.14 50.14 12.46
CA PHE A 10 10.69 48.75 12.54
C PHE A 10 9.16 48.75 12.62
N LEU A 11 8.50 48.36 11.52
CA LEU A 11 7.11 47.93 11.52
C LEU A 11 7.13 46.40 11.52
N LEU A 12 6.81 45.80 12.67
CA LEU A 12 6.49 44.39 12.80
C LEU A 12 5.19 44.12 12.03
N GLN A 13 5.31 43.62 10.80
CA GLN A 13 4.23 42.91 10.13
C GLN A 13 4.36 41.44 10.50
N GLU A 14 3.63 41.03 11.53
CA GLU A 14 3.30 39.63 11.78
C GLU A 14 2.64 39.03 10.51
N PRO A 15 2.96 37.79 10.11
CA PRO A 15 2.36 37.18 8.94
C PRO A 15 0.88 36.90 9.21
N ILE A 16 0.02 37.58 8.44
CA ILE A 16 -1.45 37.50 8.48
C ILE A 16 -1.99 36.05 8.28
N GLY A 17 -1.15 35.12 7.82
CA GLY A 17 -1.51 33.71 7.64
C GLY A 17 -1.80 32.93 8.92
N THR A 18 -1.14 33.25 10.04
CA THR A 18 -1.26 32.45 11.28
C THR A 18 -2.53 32.78 12.08
N VAL A 19 -3.15 33.94 11.84
CA VAL A 19 -4.39 34.36 12.53
C VAL A 19 -5.66 33.85 11.81
N ILE A 20 -5.58 33.53 10.50
CA ILE A 20 -6.74 33.03 9.73
C ILE A 20 -7.06 31.57 10.10
N ALA A 21 -6.05 30.76 10.45
CA ALA A 21 -6.25 29.37 10.88
C ALA A 21 -6.90 29.22 12.27
N MET A 22 -6.93 30.28 13.10
CA MET A 22 -7.55 30.22 14.43
C MET A 22 -9.08 30.50 14.42
N VAL A 23 -9.67 30.86 13.27
CA VAL A 23 -11.10 31.20 13.16
C VAL A 23 -11.87 30.21 12.29
N GLN A 24 -11.19 29.40 11.48
CA GLN A 24 -11.80 28.32 10.71
C GLN A 24 -11.39 26.99 11.33
N GLY A 25 -12.35 26.11 11.62
CA GLY A 25 -12.08 24.77 12.16
C GLY A 25 -11.24 23.92 11.20
N PRO A 26 -10.96 22.65 11.56
CA PRO A 26 -10.23 21.75 10.67
C PRO A 26 -10.88 21.67 9.30
N ALA A 27 -10.06 21.47 8.26
CA ALA A 27 -10.55 21.44 6.89
C ALA A 27 -11.49 20.25 6.69
N ASP A 28 -12.73 20.52 6.31
CA ASP A 28 -13.74 19.50 6.03
C ASP A 28 -14.28 19.63 4.60
N TYR A 29 -14.86 18.55 4.08
CA TYR A 29 -15.72 18.61 2.90
C TYR A 29 -17.14 19.01 3.33
N ASP A 30 -17.94 19.43 2.35
CA ASP A 30 -19.35 19.77 2.59
C ASP A 30 -20.25 18.69 1.99
N GLY A 31 -21.28 18.28 2.72
CA GLY A 31 -22.33 17.40 2.21
C GLY A 31 -22.09 15.90 2.46
N SER A 32 -22.80 15.07 1.70
CA SER A 32 -22.89 13.61 1.85
C SER A 32 -21.95 12.83 0.94
N GLY A 33 -21.03 13.52 0.25
CA GLY A 33 -20.10 12.91 -0.71
C GLY A 33 -20.66 12.72 -2.12
N ASP A 34 -19.79 12.25 -3.00
CA ASP A 34 -20.01 12.13 -4.44
C ASP A 34 -20.11 10.66 -4.90
N ASP A 35 -18.97 9.98 -5.06
CA ASP A 35 -18.90 8.62 -5.62
C ASP A 35 -18.85 7.57 -4.51
N GLU A 36 -19.47 6.41 -4.72
CA GLU A 36 -19.46 5.33 -3.73
C GLU A 36 -18.05 4.80 -3.47
N VAL A 37 -17.69 4.67 -2.20
CA VAL A 37 -16.43 4.07 -1.72
C VAL A 37 -16.75 3.02 -0.67
N VAL A 38 -16.13 1.84 -0.77
CA VAL A 38 -16.28 0.79 0.26
C VAL A 38 -15.05 0.81 1.16
N VAL A 39 -15.26 1.09 2.44
CA VAL A 39 -14.21 1.14 3.46
C VAL A 39 -14.29 -0.09 4.37
N MET A 40 -13.15 -0.74 4.62
CA MET A 40 -13.04 -1.81 5.59
C MET A 40 -12.61 -1.22 6.95
N ILE A 41 -13.30 -1.62 8.02
CA ILE A 41 -12.90 -1.35 9.41
C ILE A 41 -12.38 -2.67 10.01
N HIS A 42 -11.17 -2.64 10.57
CA HIS A 42 -10.51 -3.84 11.11
C HIS A 42 -10.73 -4.01 12.61
N ASP A 43 -10.56 -5.25 13.09
CA ASP A 43 -10.60 -5.48 14.53
C ASP A 43 -9.44 -4.77 15.23
N GLY A 44 -9.76 -4.06 16.32
CA GLY A 44 -8.78 -3.29 17.09
C GLY A 44 -8.39 -1.93 16.53
N GLU A 45 -8.92 -1.51 15.37
CA GLU A 45 -8.73 -0.13 14.89
C GLU A 45 -9.29 0.88 15.89
N THR A 46 -8.49 1.89 16.20
CA THR A 46 -8.90 3.03 17.01
C THR A 46 -9.59 4.08 16.14
N GLY A 47 -10.26 5.04 16.79
CA GLY A 47 -10.79 6.20 16.07
C GLY A 47 -9.73 7.00 15.29
N GLN A 48 -8.46 6.90 15.68
CA GLN A 48 -7.34 7.51 14.95
C GLN A 48 -7.03 6.73 13.67
N ASP A 49 -6.99 5.40 13.77
CA ASP A 49 -6.72 4.53 12.61
C ASP A 49 -7.82 4.69 11.56
N ILE A 50 -9.09 4.69 12.00
CA ILE A 50 -10.24 4.93 11.13
C ILE A 50 -10.15 6.32 10.47
N ALA A 51 -9.82 7.37 11.22
CA ALA A 51 -9.66 8.71 10.66
C ALA A 51 -8.59 8.75 9.56
N ASN A 52 -7.45 8.10 9.78
CA ASN A 52 -6.38 7.99 8.79
C ASN A 52 -6.85 7.21 7.54
N SER A 53 -7.52 6.08 7.73
CA SER A 53 -8.06 5.25 6.65
C SER A 53 -9.09 6.00 5.79
N LEU A 54 -9.94 6.82 6.40
CA LEU A 54 -10.92 7.65 5.69
C LEU A 54 -10.24 8.76 4.87
N VAL A 55 -9.19 9.40 5.40
CA VAL A 55 -8.42 10.39 4.65
C VAL A 55 -7.68 9.75 3.48
N ALA A 56 -7.03 8.60 3.71
CA ALA A 56 -6.28 7.89 2.68
C ALA A 56 -7.17 7.45 1.50
N GLN A 57 -8.46 7.23 1.73
CA GLN A 57 -9.45 6.87 0.70
C GLN A 57 -10.24 8.07 0.18
N ASP A 58 -9.84 9.31 0.50
CA ASP A 58 -10.52 10.57 0.15
C ASP A 58 -12.00 10.60 0.58
N VAL A 59 -12.37 9.86 1.63
CA VAL A 59 -13.73 9.88 2.20
C VAL A 59 -13.93 11.13 3.04
N VAL A 60 -12.94 11.52 3.84
CA VAL A 60 -12.95 12.79 4.61
C VAL A 60 -11.73 13.63 4.28
N LYS A 61 -11.87 14.95 4.39
CA LYS A 61 -10.84 15.89 3.93
C LYS A 61 -9.60 15.93 4.82
N SER A 62 -9.78 15.79 6.13
CA SER A 62 -8.68 15.83 7.08
C SER A 62 -8.94 14.94 8.28
N TYR A 63 -7.83 14.43 8.82
CA TYR A 63 -7.83 13.64 10.05
C TYR A 63 -8.48 14.41 11.19
N ASP A 64 -8.10 15.68 11.38
CA ASP A 64 -8.58 16.50 12.49
C ASP A 64 -10.10 16.73 12.42
N ALA A 65 -10.67 16.95 11.23
CA ALA A 65 -12.11 17.15 11.08
C ALA A 65 -12.93 15.97 11.59
N PHE A 66 -12.50 14.74 11.26
CA PHE A 66 -13.18 13.53 11.72
C PHE A 66 -12.84 13.19 13.17
N TYR A 67 -11.56 13.26 13.57
CA TYR A 67 -11.13 12.82 14.88
C TYR A 67 -11.60 13.75 16.00
N GLU A 68 -11.58 15.07 15.80
CA GLU A 68 -12.14 16.01 16.78
C GLU A 68 -13.65 15.84 16.93
N LEU A 69 -14.36 15.57 15.83
CA LEU A 69 -15.79 15.28 15.84
C LEU A 69 -16.09 14.02 16.66
N LEU A 70 -15.38 12.93 16.37
CA LEU A 70 -15.53 11.65 17.06
C LEU A 70 -15.33 11.81 18.57
N ARG A 71 -14.30 12.56 18.98
CA ARG A 71 -14.00 12.83 20.41
C ARG A 71 -15.05 13.69 21.10
N ALA A 72 -15.84 14.46 20.36
CA ALA A 72 -16.90 15.29 20.91
C ALA A 72 -18.21 14.52 21.14
N GLU A 73 -18.36 13.31 20.60
CA GLU A 73 -19.54 12.46 20.77
C GLU A 73 -19.65 11.89 22.19
N ALA A 74 -20.88 11.77 22.68
CA ALA A 74 -21.18 11.21 23.99
C ALA A 74 -22.47 10.35 23.96
N PRO A 75 -22.39 9.03 24.19
CA PRO A 75 -21.19 8.23 24.44
C PRO A 75 -20.23 8.15 23.23
N GLU A 76 -18.98 7.78 23.47
CA GLU A 76 -18.01 7.55 22.40
C GLU A 76 -18.52 6.44 21.45
N PRO A 77 -18.55 6.68 20.14
CA PRO A 77 -19.04 5.71 19.18
C PRO A 77 -18.19 4.44 19.15
N VAL A 78 -18.85 3.30 18.95
CA VAL A 78 -18.21 1.98 18.85
C VAL A 78 -18.42 1.46 17.42
N PHE A 79 -17.34 1.39 16.66
CA PHE A 79 -17.36 0.84 15.31
C PHE A 79 -17.28 -0.69 15.35
N GLN A 80 -18.01 -1.35 14.46
CA GLN A 80 -17.95 -2.80 14.31
C GLN A 80 -17.02 -3.13 13.14
N PRO A 81 -16.19 -4.17 13.23
CA PRO A 81 -15.41 -4.62 12.08
C PRO A 81 -16.31 -5.02 10.90
N GLY A 82 -15.82 -4.77 9.68
CA GLY A 82 -16.49 -5.12 8.43
C GLY A 82 -16.41 -4.03 7.36
N ALA A 83 -17.02 -4.30 6.21
CA ALA A 83 -17.08 -3.37 5.09
C ALA A 83 -18.27 -2.40 5.22
N TYR A 84 -18.06 -1.14 4.87
CA TYR A 84 -19.05 -0.06 4.93
C TYR A 84 -19.13 0.65 3.59
N ARG A 85 -20.36 0.87 3.11
CA ARG A 85 -20.65 1.71 1.94
C ARG A 85 -20.68 3.17 2.38
N LEU A 86 -19.67 3.91 1.95
CA LEU A 86 -19.53 5.35 2.14
C LEU A 86 -19.50 6.04 0.77
N ALA A 87 -19.15 7.32 0.75
CA ALA A 87 -18.87 8.07 -0.46
C ALA A 87 -17.54 8.81 -0.34
N SER A 88 -16.92 9.16 -1.46
CA SER A 88 -15.80 10.09 -1.50
C SER A 88 -16.28 11.49 -1.11
N GLN A 89 -15.38 12.28 -0.51
CA GLN A 89 -15.57 13.68 -0.19
C GLN A 89 -16.79 13.99 0.69
N MET A 90 -17.07 13.11 1.65
CA MET A 90 -18.07 13.33 2.69
C MET A 90 -17.56 14.36 3.71
N SER A 91 -18.47 15.18 4.24
CA SER A 91 -18.20 15.87 5.50
C SER A 91 -17.90 14.86 6.61
N ALA A 92 -17.05 15.23 7.57
CA ALA A 92 -16.73 14.38 8.73
C ALA A 92 -17.99 13.89 9.46
N ARG A 93 -19.02 14.75 9.56
CA ARG A 93 -20.32 14.40 10.13
C ARG A 93 -21.05 13.34 9.31
N ALA A 94 -21.14 13.50 7.99
CA ALA A 94 -21.81 12.52 7.14
C ALA A 94 -21.10 11.16 7.16
N ALA A 95 -19.76 11.16 7.15
CA ALA A 95 -18.98 9.93 7.26
C ALA A 95 -19.21 9.22 8.59
N LEU A 96 -19.20 9.96 9.71
CA LEU A 96 -19.49 9.40 11.03
C LEU A 96 -20.91 8.83 11.11
N ASP A 97 -21.91 9.59 10.64
CA ASP A 97 -23.31 9.14 10.65
C ASP A 97 -23.48 7.86 9.82
N ALA A 98 -22.81 7.76 8.66
CA ALA A 98 -22.85 6.57 7.82
C ALA A 98 -22.15 5.36 8.46
N LEU A 99 -20.99 5.54 9.11
CA LEU A 99 -20.30 4.46 9.84
C LEU A 99 -21.12 3.91 11.02
N LEU A 100 -21.99 4.73 11.60
CA LEU A 100 -22.89 4.34 12.70
C LEU A 100 -24.23 3.81 12.22
N ASP A 101 -24.55 3.96 10.92
CA ASP A 101 -25.75 3.43 10.32
C ASP A 101 -25.59 1.94 9.97
N PRO A 102 -26.38 1.04 10.59
CA PRO A 102 -26.35 -0.38 10.24
C PRO A 102 -26.64 -0.66 8.76
N ASP A 103 -27.42 0.19 8.07
CA ASP A 103 -27.74 0.01 6.66
C ASP A 103 -26.54 0.30 5.73
N SER A 104 -25.52 1.00 6.23
CA SER A 104 -24.27 1.24 5.50
C SER A 104 -23.33 0.04 5.56
N LYS A 105 -23.50 -0.87 6.54
CA LYS A 105 -22.65 -2.06 6.66
C LYS A 105 -22.99 -3.07 5.55
N LEU A 106 -21.97 -3.50 4.83
CA LEU A 106 -22.08 -4.49 3.76
C LEU A 106 -21.82 -5.89 4.30
N GLU A 107 -22.89 -6.66 4.43
CA GLU A 107 -22.81 -8.05 4.84
C GLU A 107 -22.01 -8.91 3.84
N GLN A 108 -21.21 -9.83 4.38
CA GLN A 108 -20.40 -10.79 3.61
C GLN A 108 -19.48 -10.12 2.57
N THR A 109 -19.06 -8.88 2.81
CA THR A 109 -18.25 -8.10 1.87
C THR A 109 -16.86 -7.85 2.46
N VAL A 110 -15.83 -8.03 1.63
CA VAL A 110 -14.43 -7.94 2.01
C VAL A 110 -13.71 -7.06 0.99
N VAL A 111 -12.99 -6.05 1.46
CA VAL A 111 -12.08 -5.24 0.63
C VAL A 111 -10.66 -5.74 0.86
N ILE A 112 -9.99 -6.13 -0.22
CA ILE A 112 -8.60 -6.58 -0.18
C ILE A 112 -7.74 -5.59 -0.98
N PRO A 113 -6.96 -4.73 -0.30
CA PRO A 113 -6.03 -3.83 -0.97
C PRO A 113 -4.93 -4.59 -1.72
N GLU A 114 -4.40 -3.98 -2.77
CA GLU A 114 -3.22 -4.51 -3.47
C GLU A 114 -1.99 -4.52 -2.55
N GLY A 115 -1.09 -5.48 -2.74
CA GLY A 115 0.13 -5.58 -1.92
C GLY A 115 -0.10 -6.16 -0.52
N THR A 116 -1.32 -6.64 -0.23
CA THR A 116 -1.67 -7.34 1.02
C THR A 116 -1.10 -8.76 1.01
N THR A 117 -0.57 -9.22 2.15
CA THR A 117 -0.06 -10.60 2.30
C THR A 117 -1.20 -11.60 2.49
N THR A 118 -0.95 -12.87 2.18
CA THR A 118 -1.96 -13.93 2.38
C THR A 118 -2.50 -13.97 3.80
N VAL A 119 -1.64 -13.84 4.82
CA VAL A 119 -2.09 -13.85 6.23
C VAL A 119 -3.09 -12.72 6.49
N SER A 120 -2.79 -11.50 6.02
CA SER A 120 -3.71 -10.38 6.12
C SER A 120 -4.99 -10.58 5.30
N VAL A 121 -4.90 -11.19 4.11
CA VAL A 121 -6.10 -11.53 3.32
C VAL A 121 -7.04 -12.47 4.09
N LEU A 122 -6.52 -13.50 4.75
CA LEU A 122 -7.36 -14.41 5.53
C LEU A 122 -8.03 -13.69 6.71
N GLN A 123 -7.30 -12.78 7.37
CA GLN A 123 -7.86 -11.92 8.41
C GLN A 123 -9.02 -11.06 7.88
N LEU A 124 -8.82 -10.39 6.74
CA LEU A 124 -9.84 -9.56 6.10
C LEU A 124 -11.10 -10.36 5.76
N ILE A 125 -10.93 -11.58 5.24
CA ILE A 125 -12.08 -12.46 4.96
C ILE A 125 -12.80 -12.83 6.26
N SER A 126 -12.07 -13.13 7.33
CA SER A 126 -12.69 -13.45 8.62
C SER A 126 -13.43 -12.26 9.24
N GLU A 127 -12.98 -11.03 9.01
CA GLU A 127 -13.63 -9.81 9.52
C GLU A 127 -14.86 -9.40 8.71
N GLY A 128 -14.83 -9.62 7.38
CA GLY A 128 -15.92 -9.22 6.48
C GLY A 128 -16.98 -10.31 6.27
N THR A 129 -16.76 -11.52 6.79
CA THR A 129 -17.68 -12.67 6.61
C THR A 129 -17.94 -13.39 7.92
N SER A 130 -18.75 -14.46 7.87
CA SER A 130 -18.96 -15.36 9.00
C SER A 130 -17.97 -16.53 9.04
N ILE A 131 -16.99 -16.57 8.13
CA ILE A 131 -15.99 -17.64 8.05
C ILE A 131 -14.93 -17.40 9.14
N SER A 132 -14.60 -18.43 9.92
CA SER A 132 -13.58 -18.28 10.95
C SER A 132 -12.17 -18.21 10.36
N LEU A 133 -11.30 -17.40 10.95
CA LEU A 133 -9.88 -17.37 10.59
C LEU A 133 -9.24 -18.77 10.64
N ALA A 134 -9.58 -19.59 11.65
CA ALA A 134 -9.04 -20.94 11.78
C ALA A 134 -9.42 -21.85 10.60
N ASP A 135 -10.63 -21.74 10.08
CA ASP A 135 -11.05 -22.49 8.89
C ASP A 135 -10.34 -22.00 7.63
N LEU A 136 -10.11 -20.68 7.52
CA LEU A 136 -9.35 -20.06 6.43
C LEU A 136 -7.88 -20.50 6.44
N GLU A 137 -7.22 -20.47 7.60
CA GLU A 137 -5.85 -20.95 7.77
C GLU A 137 -5.74 -22.45 7.44
N ALA A 138 -6.71 -23.26 7.89
CA ALA A 138 -6.74 -24.69 7.59
C ALA A 138 -6.92 -24.96 6.09
N ALA A 139 -7.79 -24.20 5.40
CA ALA A 139 -7.96 -24.30 3.96
C ALA A 139 -6.73 -23.80 3.19
N ALA A 140 -6.07 -22.75 3.66
CA ALA A 140 -4.88 -22.18 3.05
C ALA A 140 -3.62 -23.06 3.19
N ALA A 141 -3.58 -23.93 4.19
CA ALA A 141 -2.44 -24.83 4.44
C ALA A 141 -2.27 -25.92 3.36
N ASP A 142 -3.32 -26.26 2.62
CA ASP A 142 -3.25 -27.17 1.48
C ASP A 142 -3.47 -26.40 0.17
N VAL A 143 -2.39 -26.15 -0.57
CA VAL A 143 -2.45 -25.46 -1.87
C VAL A 143 -2.96 -26.35 -3.01
N GLY A 144 -2.98 -27.67 -2.82
CA GLY A 144 -3.29 -28.66 -3.86
C GLY A 144 -4.63 -28.44 -4.59
N PRO A 145 -5.73 -28.09 -3.88
CA PRO A 145 -7.03 -27.85 -4.49
C PRO A 145 -7.12 -26.66 -5.44
N PHE A 146 -6.13 -25.76 -5.44
CA PHE A 146 -6.21 -24.47 -6.12
C PHE A 146 -5.48 -24.41 -7.47
N GLY A 147 -4.81 -25.49 -7.89
CA GLY A 147 -4.21 -25.57 -9.23
C GLY A 147 -3.04 -24.60 -9.46
N LEU A 148 -2.33 -24.22 -8.40
CA LEU A 148 -1.19 -23.32 -8.47
C LEU A 148 -0.02 -23.93 -9.27
N PRO A 149 0.91 -23.10 -9.80
CA PRO A 149 2.16 -23.58 -10.37
C PRO A 149 2.92 -24.49 -9.37
N SER A 150 3.62 -25.51 -9.86
CA SER A 150 4.27 -26.52 -9.00
C SER A 150 5.34 -25.98 -8.05
N ALA A 151 5.83 -24.76 -8.29
CA ALA A 151 6.79 -24.07 -7.41
C ALA A 151 6.11 -23.35 -6.23
N ALA A 152 4.79 -23.12 -6.30
CA ALA A 152 4.03 -22.48 -5.24
C ALA A 152 3.80 -23.48 -4.08
N THR A 153 4.30 -23.12 -2.91
CA THR A 153 4.11 -23.88 -1.65
C THR A 153 3.13 -23.20 -0.70
N THR A 154 2.71 -21.97 -1.02
CA THR A 154 1.72 -21.18 -0.29
C THR A 154 0.79 -20.48 -1.30
N LEU A 155 -0.26 -19.83 -0.80
CA LEU A 155 -1.16 -18.98 -1.60
C LEU A 155 -0.62 -17.55 -1.81
N GLU A 156 0.55 -17.20 -1.27
CA GLU A 156 1.13 -15.86 -1.44
C GLU A 156 1.32 -15.53 -2.92
N GLY A 157 0.83 -14.35 -3.33
CA GLY A 157 0.79 -13.91 -4.72
C GLY A 157 -0.45 -14.39 -5.49
N PHE A 158 -1.26 -15.30 -4.95
CA PHE A 158 -2.39 -15.90 -5.66
C PHE A 158 -3.77 -15.51 -5.14
N LEU A 159 -3.85 -14.62 -4.15
CA LEU A 159 -5.12 -14.12 -3.62
C LEU A 159 -5.40 -12.73 -4.18
N PHE A 160 -6.06 -12.66 -5.34
CA PHE A 160 -6.18 -11.41 -6.09
C PHE A 160 -6.84 -10.29 -5.26
N PRO A 161 -6.25 -9.09 -5.20
CA PRO A 161 -6.81 -7.95 -4.47
C PRO A 161 -8.02 -7.35 -5.20
N ALA A 162 -9.17 -7.31 -4.54
CA ALA A 162 -10.39 -6.67 -5.02
C ALA A 162 -11.40 -6.52 -3.87
N THR A 163 -12.57 -5.97 -4.18
CA THR A 163 -13.75 -6.09 -3.31
C THR A 163 -14.54 -7.34 -3.69
N TYR A 164 -14.83 -8.19 -2.71
CA TYR A 164 -15.58 -9.43 -2.87
C TYR A 164 -16.84 -9.41 -2.02
N THR A 165 -17.94 -9.94 -2.55
CA THR A 165 -19.15 -10.25 -1.78
C THR A 165 -19.41 -11.74 -1.88
N PHE A 166 -19.51 -12.40 -0.73
CA PHE A 166 -19.70 -13.83 -0.63
C PHE A 166 -21.17 -14.18 -0.34
N PRO A 167 -21.73 -15.20 -0.97
CA PRO A 167 -23.01 -15.75 -0.55
C PRO A 167 -22.96 -16.21 0.92
N PRO A 168 -24.09 -16.16 1.66
CA PRO A 168 -24.18 -16.81 2.96
C PRO A 168 -23.78 -18.29 2.86
N GLU A 169 -23.17 -18.82 3.92
CA GLU A 169 -22.67 -20.21 4.00
C GLU A 169 -21.50 -20.55 3.05
N THR A 170 -20.87 -19.56 2.42
CA THR A 170 -19.62 -19.78 1.66
C THR A 170 -18.57 -20.41 2.57
N THR A 171 -17.96 -21.51 2.14
CA THR A 171 -16.89 -22.17 2.90
C THR A 171 -15.55 -21.45 2.71
N ALA A 172 -14.61 -21.65 3.66
CA ALA A 172 -13.25 -21.10 3.55
C ALA A 172 -12.56 -21.45 2.22
N THR A 173 -12.67 -22.71 1.78
CA THR A 173 -12.08 -23.16 0.50
C THR A 173 -12.72 -22.48 -0.70
N GLU A 174 -14.04 -22.24 -0.69
CA GLU A 174 -14.73 -21.54 -1.78
C GLU A 174 -14.37 -20.06 -1.83
N ALA A 175 -14.26 -19.41 -0.67
CA ALA A 175 -13.79 -18.03 -0.59
C ALA A 175 -12.37 -17.90 -1.18
N ILE A 176 -11.41 -18.70 -0.72
CA ILE A 176 -10.04 -18.70 -1.24
C ILE A 176 -10.02 -19.02 -2.74
N ARG A 177 -10.79 -20.01 -3.19
CA ARG A 177 -10.87 -20.38 -4.61
C ARG A 177 -11.34 -19.20 -5.47
N THR A 178 -12.31 -18.42 -4.98
CA THR A 178 -12.80 -17.23 -5.69
C THR A 178 -11.67 -16.23 -5.97
N LEU A 179 -10.80 -15.98 -4.99
CA LEU A 179 -9.66 -15.08 -5.13
C LEU A 179 -8.58 -15.66 -6.07
N VAL A 180 -8.31 -16.97 -5.98
CA VAL A 180 -7.35 -17.65 -6.86
C VAL A 180 -7.82 -17.68 -8.31
N ASP A 181 -9.10 -17.98 -8.55
CA ASP A 181 -9.67 -18.01 -9.89
C ASP A 181 -9.59 -16.60 -10.52
N ARG A 182 -9.92 -15.55 -9.75
CA ARG A 182 -9.76 -14.15 -10.21
C ARG A 182 -8.29 -13.78 -10.49
N GLN A 183 -7.33 -14.32 -9.73
CA GLN A 183 -5.91 -14.13 -10.03
C GLN A 183 -5.52 -14.75 -11.37
N PHE A 184 -6.02 -15.96 -11.66
CA PHE A 184 -5.76 -16.59 -12.94
C PHE A 184 -6.41 -15.85 -14.09
N GLU A 185 -7.61 -15.30 -13.91
CA GLU A 185 -8.23 -14.40 -14.88
C GLU A 185 -7.35 -13.16 -15.16
N ALA A 186 -6.76 -12.55 -14.13
CA ALA A 186 -5.84 -11.43 -14.29
C ALA A 186 -4.59 -11.81 -15.10
N LEU A 187 -3.99 -12.95 -14.76
CA LEU A 187 -2.80 -13.47 -15.45
C LEU A 187 -3.12 -13.81 -16.92
N ASP A 188 -4.29 -14.39 -17.19
CA ASP A 188 -4.74 -14.71 -18.55
C ASP A 188 -5.03 -13.45 -19.36
N ALA A 189 -5.65 -12.44 -18.75
CA ALA A 189 -5.89 -11.14 -19.38
C ALA A 189 -4.59 -10.41 -19.74
N ALA A 190 -3.55 -10.53 -18.89
CA ALA A 190 -2.20 -10.03 -19.16
C ALA A 190 -1.39 -10.90 -20.14
N GLY A 191 -1.95 -12.01 -20.64
CA GLY A 191 -1.29 -12.89 -21.61
C GLY A 191 -0.19 -13.77 -21.03
N VAL A 192 -0.21 -14.03 -19.71
CA VAL A 192 0.79 -14.85 -19.03
C VAL A 192 0.55 -16.34 -19.29
N ALA A 193 1.43 -16.96 -20.07
CA ALA A 193 1.38 -18.40 -20.31
C ALA A 193 1.52 -19.21 -18.98
N PRO A 194 0.82 -20.35 -18.81
CA PRO A 194 0.82 -21.13 -17.57
C PRO A 194 2.22 -21.44 -17.01
N GLU A 195 3.18 -21.77 -17.87
CA GLU A 195 4.57 -22.06 -17.50
C GLU A 195 5.33 -20.85 -16.94
N ASN A 196 4.89 -19.63 -17.23
CA ASN A 196 5.52 -18.39 -16.79
C ASN A 196 4.86 -17.80 -15.53
N ARG A 197 3.65 -18.25 -15.15
CA ARG A 197 2.86 -17.68 -14.05
C ARG A 197 3.65 -17.53 -12.75
N TRP A 198 4.45 -18.52 -12.38
CA TRP A 198 5.27 -18.44 -11.16
C TRP A 198 6.28 -17.29 -11.20
N LYS A 199 7.06 -17.18 -12.29
CA LYS A 199 8.06 -16.11 -12.41
C LYS A 199 7.39 -14.73 -12.47
N THR A 200 6.29 -14.63 -13.22
CA THR A 200 5.52 -13.40 -13.34
C THR A 200 4.97 -12.95 -12.00
N ILE A 201 4.37 -13.84 -11.21
CA ILE A 201 3.75 -13.45 -9.94
C ILE A 201 4.78 -13.07 -8.87
N VAL A 202 5.94 -13.74 -8.84
CA VAL A 202 7.05 -13.36 -7.95
C VAL A 202 7.55 -11.95 -8.28
N LEU A 203 7.73 -11.65 -9.58
CA LEU A 203 8.15 -10.31 -10.01
C LEU A 203 7.06 -9.26 -9.76
N ALA A 204 5.80 -9.55 -10.06
CA ALA A 204 4.68 -8.65 -9.84
C ALA A 204 4.50 -8.30 -8.35
N ALA A 205 4.60 -9.29 -7.46
CA ALA A 205 4.55 -9.05 -6.02
C ALA A 205 5.70 -8.17 -5.52
N LEU A 206 6.91 -8.33 -6.09
CA LEU A 206 8.04 -7.46 -5.78
C LEU A 206 7.80 -6.02 -6.28
N ILE A 207 7.31 -5.85 -7.51
CA ILE A 207 6.99 -4.53 -8.08
C ILE A 207 5.93 -3.81 -7.26
N GLN A 208 4.85 -4.51 -6.89
CA GLN A 208 3.73 -3.96 -6.12
C GLN A 208 4.19 -3.32 -4.80
N ARG A 209 5.23 -3.85 -4.17
CA ARG A 209 5.75 -3.34 -2.89
C ARG A 209 6.73 -2.17 -3.03
N GLU A 210 7.16 -1.86 -4.25
CA GLU A 210 8.21 -0.87 -4.52
C GLU A 210 7.70 0.34 -5.30
N ALA A 211 6.68 0.15 -6.14
CA ALA A 211 6.15 1.22 -6.96
C ALA A 211 4.98 1.95 -6.29
N GLY A 212 5.04 3.29 -6.31
CA GLY A 212 3.95 4.15 -5.83
C GLY A 212 3.03 4.59 -6.98
N LEU A 213 3.56 5.39 -7.90
CA LEU A 213 2.79 5.90 -9.05
C LEU A 213 2.66 4.83 -10.14
N THR A 214 1.53 4.78 -10.85
CA THR A 214 1.25 3.78 -11.90
C THR A 214 2.36 3.68 -12.95
N GLU A 215 2.92 4.80 -13.42
CA GLU A 215 4.02 4.76 -14.40
C GLU A 215 5.31 4.13 -13.83
N ASP A 216 5.54 4.24 -12.52
CA ASP A 216 6.74 3.74 -11.88
C ASP A 216 6.74 2.22 -11.84
N PHE A 217 5.58 1.55 -11.82
CA PHE A 217 5.50 0.08 -11.86
C PHE A 217 6.29 -0.50 -13.04
N TYR A 218 6.13 0.08 -14.23
CA TYR A 218 6.79 -0.36 -15.45
C TYR A 218 8.29 -0.09 -15.44
N ARG A 219 8.73 1.01 -14.81
CA ARG A 219 10.14 1.38 -14.69
C ARG A 219 10.85 0.57 -13.59
N VAL A 220 10.19 0.32 -12.47
CA VAL A 220 10.64 -0.58 -11.40
C VAL A 220 10.79 -2.00 -11.96
N SER A 221 9.81 -2.48 -12.73
CA SER A 221 9.92 -3.74 -13.46
C SER A 221 11.18 -3.79 -14.33
N ARG A 222 11.46 -2.72 -15.09
CA ARG A 222 12.68 -2.62 -15.90
C ARG A 222 13.95 -2.70 -15.05
N VAL A 223 14.01 -2.02 -13.92
CA VAL A 223 15.17 -2.08 -13.02
C VAL A 223 15.43 -3.52 -12.57
N PHE A 224 14.40 -4.24 -12.09
CA PHE A 224 14.57 -5.63 -11.65
C PHE A 224 14.95 -6.57 -12.80
N LEU A 225 14.38 -6.38 -14.00
CA LEU A 225 14.77 -7.17 -15.18
C LEU A 225 16.22 -6.89 -15.61
N ASN A 226 16.68 -5.64 -15.53
CA ASN A 226 18.08 -5.30 -15.80
C ASN A 226 19.01 -5.88 -14.72
N ARG A 227 18.59 -5.89 -13.44
CA ARG A 227 19.33 -6.51 -12.34
C ARG A 227 19.40 -8.04 -12.43
N LEU A 228 18.48 -8.68 -13.15
CA LEU A 228 18.52 -10.11 -13.46
C LEU A 228 19.50 -10.46 -14.59
N ASP A 229 19.91 -9.48 -15.40
CA ASP A 229 20.88 -9.69 -16.47
C ASP A 229 22.32 -9.58 -15.91
N PRO A 230 23.08 -10.69 -15.85
CA PRO A 230 24.45 -10.68 -15.30
C PRO A 230 25.43 -9.83 -16.11
N ALA A 231 25.09 -9.46 -17.36
CA ALA A 231 25.89 -8.53 -18.16
C ALA A 231 25.73 -7.07 -17.70
N GLN A 232 24.59 -6.72 -17.11
CA GLN A 232 24.29 -5.38 -16.60
C GLN A 232 24.53 -5.28 -15.09
N TRP A 233 24.22 -6.34 -14.34
CA TRP A 233 24.29 -6.37 -12.87
C TRP A 233 24.94 -7.65 -12.36
N PRO A 234 26.28 -7.71 -12.26
CA PRO A 234 27.00 -8.95 -11.95
C PRO A 234 26.69 -9.55 -10.57
N SER A 235 26.20 -8.75 -9.61
CA SER A 235 25.84 -9.26 -8.28
C SER A 235 24.55 -10.10 -8.31
N GLY A 236 23.64 -9.81 -9.24
CA GLY A 236 22.31 -10.42 -9.31
C GLY A 236 21.40 -10.09 -8.11
N LEU A 237 21.81 -9.19 -7.21
CA LEU A 237 21.07 -8.86 -5.99
C LEU A 237 19.98 -7.82 -6.28
N MET A 238 18.73 -8.07 -5.89
CA MET A 238 17.65 -7.10 -6.07
C MET A 238 17.67 -5.98 -5.04
N GLN A 239 18.25 -6.22 -3.85
CA GLN A 239 18.43 -5.22 -2.79
C GLN A 239 17.12 -4.47 -2.43
N SER A 240 16.05 -5.23 -2.23
CA SER A 240 14.73 -4.71 -1.86
C SER A 240 14.48 -4.89 -0.36
N ASP A 241 14.22 -3.79 0.34
CA ASP A 241 13.86 -3.80 1.76
C ASP A 241 12.55 -4.55 2.00
N ALA A 242 11.59 -4.48 1.06
CA ALA A 242 10.32 -5.19 1.15
C ALA A 242 10.53 -6.71 1.27
N THR A 243 11.53 -7.27 0.57
CA THR A 243 11.84 -8.71 0.65
C THR A 243 12.43 -9.12 2.01
N VAL A 244 13.20 -8.23 2.63
CA VAL A 244 13.77 -8.44 3.97
C VAL A 244 12.68 -8.32 5.04
N ALA A 245 11.82 -7.29 4.94
CA ALA A 245 10.68 -7.07 5.82
C ALA A 245 9.70 -8.27 5.79
N TYR A 246 9.41 -8.80 4.59
CA TYR A 246 8.58 -10.01 4.45
C TYR A 246 9.18 -11.20 5.19
N GLY A 247 10.45 -11.51 4.96
CA GLY A 247 11.10 -12.66 5.59
C GLY A 247 11.30 -12.56 7.11
N THR A 248 11.26 -11.34 7.66
CA THR A 248 11.30 -11.10 9.11
C THR A 248 9.91 -11.05 9.76
N GLY A 249 8.84 -11.09 8.95
CA GLY A 249 7.46 -10.89 9.42
C GLY A 249 7.15 -9.43 9.81
N ALA A 250 8.04 -8.50 9.47
CA ALA A 250 7.98 -7.08 9.79
C ALA A 250 7.32 -6.27 8.66
N THR A 251 6.23 -6.79 8.09
CA THR A 251 5.62 -6.24 6.86
C THR A 251 4.93 -4.89 7.06
N ASP A 252 4.83 -4.45 8.31
CA ASP A 252 4.31 -3.17 8.79
C ASP A 252 5.37 -2.05 8.88
N ARG A 253 6.66 -2.39 8.71
CA ARG A 253 7.77 -1.43 8.86
C ARG A 253 8.26 -0.93 7.50
N VAL A 254 8.51 0.38 7.42
CA VAL A 254 9.09 1.02 6.22
C VAL A 254 10.61 0.81 6.13
N LYS A 255 11.30 0.57 7.26
CA LYS A 255 12.77 0.51 7.32
C LYS A 255 13.24 -0.85 7.84
N THR A 256 14.28 -1.37 7.21
CA THR A 256 15.03 -2.53 7.69
C THR A 256 16.35 -2.11 8.33
N THR A 257 16.86 -2.94 9.24
CA THR A 257 18.18 -2.73 9.89
C THR A 257 19.30 -3.33 9.05
N ASP A 258 20.54 -2.85 9.26
CA ASP A 258 21.73 -3.44 8.62
C ASP A 258 21.89 -4.93 8.97
N ALA A 259 21.52 -5.33 10.20
CA ALA A 259 21.59 -6.71 10.63
C ALA A 259 20.59 -7.60 9.88
N GLU A 260 19.36 -7.12 9.66
CA GLU A 260 18.35 -7.84 8.88
C GLU A 260 18.77 -7.95 7.41
N ARG A 261 19.32 -6.88 6.82
CA ARG A 261 19.85 -6.91 5.43
C ARG A 261 21.06 -7.82 5.27
N ALA A 262 21.85 -8.04 6.32
CA ALA A 262 22.99 -8.96 6.30
C ALA A 262 22.63 -10.42 6.60
N ASP A 263 21.39 -10.71 7.00
CA ASP A 263 20.98 -12.06 7.42
C ASP A 263 20.78 -13.00 6.24
N ALA A 264 21.73 -13.91 6.03
CA ALA A 264 21.67 -14.99 5.05
C ALA A 264 20.69 -16.12 5.44
N GLY A 265 20.22 -16.17 6.69
CA GLY A 265 19.22 -17.12 7.16
C GLY A 265 17.82 -16.82 6.64
N ASN A 266 17.53 -15.58 6.26
CA ASN A 266 16.28 -15.19 5.62
C ASN A 266 16.30 -15.55 4.11
N PRO A 267 15.48 -16.51 3.65
CA PRO A 267 15.47 -16.95 2.25
C PRO A 267 14.90 -15.90 1.28
N TYR A 268 14.15 -14.91 1.77
CA TYR A 268 13.64 -13.81 0.95
C TYR A 268 14.64 -12.66 0.81
N ASN A 269 15.73 -12.63 1.59
CA ASN A 269 16.64 -11.50 1.62
C ASN A 269 17.42 -11.33 0.30
N THR A 270 16.97 -10.39 -0.54
CA THR A 270 17.59 -10.08 -1.83
C THR A 270 18.85 -9.20 -1.76
N TYR A 271 19.33 -8.85 -0.55
CA TYR A 271 20.65 -8.27 -0.35
C TYR A 271 21.78 -9.31 -0.29
N VAL A 272 21.44 -10.57 -0.05
CA VAL A 272 22.43 -11.65 0.11
C VAL A 272 22.17 -12.85 -0.82
N HIS A 273 20.92 -13.03 -1.28
CA HIS A 273 20.55 -14.06 -2.24
C HIS A 273 20.32 -13.45 -3.64
N PRO A 274 21.09 -13.84 -4.67
CA PRO A 274 20.93 -13.32 -6.02
C PRO A 274 19.73 -13.93 -6.74
N GLY A 275 19.14 -13.16 -7.65
CA GLY A 275 17.94 -13.52 -8.41
C GLY A 275 16.66 -12.96 -7.81
N LEU A 276 15.53 -13.49 -8.26
CA LEU A 276 14.23 -13.18 -7.66
C LEU A 276 14.15 -13.75 -6.22
N PRO A 277 13.31 -13.17 -5.33
CA PRO A 277 13.08 -13.72 -4.01
C PRO A 277 12.52 -15.16 -4.09
N ALA A 278 12.61 -15.90 -2.98
CA ALA A 278 12.21 -17.31 -2.91
C ALA A 278 10.74 -17.56 -3.30
N GLY A 279 9.88 -16.55 -3.19
CA GLY A 279 8.48 -16.55 -3.61
C GLY A 279 7.92 -15.12 -3.62
N PRO A 280 6.61 -14.97 -3.88
CA PRO A 280 5.93 -13.69 -3.76
C PRO A 280 5.99 -13.16 -2.32
N ILE A 281 5.93 -11.85 -2.15
CA ILE A 281 5.96 -11.17 -0.83
C ILE A 281 4.65 -10.42 -0.52
N SER A 282 3.67 -10.54 -1.41
CA SER A 282 2.34 -9.95 -1.32
C SER A 282 1.46 -10.45 -2.46
N ASN A 283 0.19 -10.08 -2.48
CA ASN A 283 -0.73 -10.30 -3.60
C ASN A 283 -0.79 -9.06 -4.53
N PRO A 284 -0.31 -9.16 -5.78
CA PRO A 284 -0.26 -8.03 -6.72
C PRO A 284 -1.58 -7.81 -7.46
N GLY A 285 -1.86 -6.55 -7.82
CA GLY A 285 -2.99 -6.18 -8.67
C GLY A 285 -2.66 -6.19 -10.17
N ASP A 286 -3.64 -5.76 -10.97
CA ASP A 286 -3.56 -5.81 -12.44
C ASP A 286 -2.37 -5.00 -12.99
N VAL A 287 -2.07 -3.82 -12.42
CA VAL A 287 -0.96 -2.96 -12.87
C VAL A 287 0.40 -3.62 -12.64
N ALA A 288 0.61 -4.27 -11.49
CA ALA A 288 1.86 -4.98 -11.20
C ALA A 288 2.04 -6.22 -12.09
N ILE A 289 0.96 -6.95 -12.35
CA ILE A 289 0.98 -8.09 -13.26
C ILE A 289 1.34 -7.63 -14.68
N ASP A 290 0.70 -6.55 -15.16
CA ASP A 290 0.98 -5.98 -16.47
C ASP A 290 2.42 -5.44 -16.56
N ALA A 291 2.90 -4.73 -15.55
CA ALA A 291 4.27 -4.24 -15.50
C ALA A 291 5.31 -5.37 -15.50
N ALA A 292 5.02 -6.51 -14.87
CA ALA A 292 5.90 -7.68 -14.87
C ALA A 292 6.06 -8.31 -16.26
N VAL A 293 5.08 -8.13 -17.17
CA VAL A 293 5.16 -8.61 -18.56
C VAL A 293 5.55 -7.53 -19.57
N ASN A 294 5.19 -6.28 -19.32
CA ASN A 294 5.29 -5.14 -20.24
C ASN A 294 6.20 -4.03 -19.69
N ALA A 295 7.36 -4.38 -19.13
CA ALA A 295 8.28 -3.40 -18.53
C ALA A 295 8.68 -2.27 -19.50
N ALA A 296 8.73 -1.03 -18.99
CA ALA A 296 9.11 0.15 -19.76
C ALA A 296 10.53 -0.01 -20.33
N ASP A 297 10.82 0.55 -21.51
CA ASP A 297 12.18 0.53 -22.05
C ASP A 297 13.10 1.48 -21.27
N GLY A 298 14.29 1.00 -20.89
CA GLY A 298 15.29 1.82 -20.21
C GLY A 298 16.47 1.02 -19.65
N SER A 299 17.55 1.72 -19.34
CA SER A 299 18.81 1.16 -18.81
C SER A 299 18.95 1.31 -17.30
N TRP A 300 17.89 1.72 -16.60
CA TRP A 300 17.98 2.01 -15.17
C TRP A 300 18.34 0.77 -14.37
N LEU A 301 19.21 0.98 -13.39
CA LEU A 301 19.64 -0.03 -12.42
C LEU A 301 19.31 0.38 -10.99
N TYR A 302 18.84 1.61 -10.78
CA TYR A 302 18.55 2.17 -9.46
C TYR A 302 17.30 3.02 -9.50
N PHE A 303 16.63 3.15 -8.37
CA PHE A 303 15.55 4.10 -8.16
C PHE A 303 15.53 4.57 -6.71
N VAL A 304 14.99 5.76 -6.47
CA VAL A 304 14.72 6.30 -5.13
C VAL A 304 13.51 7.23 -5.18
N SER A 305 12.51 6.97 -4.34
CA SER A 305 11.43 7.92 -4.08
C SER A 305 12.01 9.10 -3.31
N TRP A 306 11.86 10.31 -3.84
CA TRP A 306 12.51 11.50 -3.26
C TRP A 306 11.52 12.51 -2.67
N ASN A 307 10.22 12.34 -2.92
CA ASN A 307 9.16 13.22 -2.43
C ASN A 307 7.96 12.37 -2.04
N LEU A 308 7.71 12.22 -0.73
CA LEU A 308 6.63 11.37 -0.22
C LEU A 308 5.24 12.01 -0.37
N ASP A 309 5.15 13.33 -0.51
CA ASP A 309 3.86 14.01 -0.73
C ASP A 309 3.30 13.72 -2.13
N THR A 310 4.19 13.68 -3.12
CA THR A 310 3.81 13.50 -4.53
C THR A 310 4.01 12.06 -5.02
N GLY A 311 4.78 11.26 -4.30
CA GLY A 311 5.17 9.91 -4.71
C GLY A 311 6.22 9.87 -5.83
N GLU A 312 6.86 10.99 -6.17
CA GLU A 312 7.82 11.05 -7.28
C GLU A 312 9.08 10.20 -7.02
N THR A 313 9.43 9.39 -8.03
CA THR A 313 10.62 8.52 -8.03
C THR A 313 11.64 8.96 -9.08
N ILE A 314 12.92 8.96 -8.71
CA ILE A 314 14.03 9.17 -9.65
C ILE A 314 14.65 7.83 -10.02
N PHE A 315 14.72 7.54 -11.32
CA PHE A 315 15.38 6.35 -11.86
C PHE A 315 16.75 6.70 -12.44
N SER A 316 17.77 5.91 -12.08
CA SER A 316 19.18 6.18 -12.43
C SER A 316 19.85 4.96 -13.07
N THR A 317 20.80 5.20 -13.98
CA THR A 317 21.57 4.14 -14.67
C THR A 317 22.90 3.88 -13.96
N THR A 318 23.50 4.92 -13.39
CA THR A 318 24.80 4.83 -12.69
C THR A 318 24.65 5.03 -11.19
N ILE A 319 25.66 4.57 -10.44
CA ILE A 319 25.69 4.79 -8.99
C ILE A 319 25.85 6.28 -8.67
N GLU A 320 26.60 7.04 -9.46
CA GLU A 320 26.79 8.48 -9.24
C GLU A 320 25.49 9.27 -9.44
N GLU A 321 24.67 8.90 -10.43
CA GLU A 321 23.31 9.46 -10.60
C GLU A 321 22.41 9.10 -9.43
N HIS A 322 22.49 7.85 -8.96
CA HIS A 322 21.70 7.39 -7.82
C HIS A 322 22.08 8.12 -6.53
N ASP A 323 23.38 8.27 -6.25
CA ASP A 323 23.88 8.99 -5.07
C ASP A 323 23.40 10.44 -5.07
N ALA A 324 23.40 11.11 -6.24
CA ALA A 324 22.85 12.45 -6.37
C ALA A 324 21.32 12.50 -6.12
N ALA A 325 20.59 11.47 -6.52
CA ALA A 325 19.16 11.35 -6.24
C ALA A 325 18.90 11.08 -4.74
N VAL A 326 19.76 10.30 -4.08
CA VAL A 326 19.73 10.06 -2.63
C VAL A 326 20.02 11.35 -1.86
N ASP A 327 20.99 12.15 -2.28
CA ASP A 327 21.27 13.46 -1.67
C ASP A 327 20.02 14.38 -1.74
N LYS A 328 19.30 14.35 -2.86
CA LYS A 328 18.04 15.08 -3.03
C LYS A 328 16.97 14.60 -2.05
N TRP A 329 16.82 13.28 -1.91
CA TRP A 329 15.90 12.67 -0.94
C TRP A 329 16.25 13.07 0.50
N LEU A 330 17.52 12.98 0.89
CA LEU A 330 17.97 13.35 2.23
C LEU A 330 17.74 14.83 2.55
N ALA A 331 17.90 15.72 1.57
CA ALA A 331 17.56 17.14 1.72
C ALA A 331 16.06 17.34 1.94
N TRP A 332 15.21 16.64 1.18
CA TRP A 332 13.75 16.69 1.35
C TRP A 332 13.32 16.21 2.74
N MET A 333 13.88 15.10 3.22
CA MET A 333 13.62 14.57 4.58
C MET A 333 14.03 15.54 5.69
N ALA A 334 15.10 16.31 5.51
CA ALA A 334 15.52 17.31 6.49
C ALA A 334 14.53 18.48 6.59
N GLU A 335 13.77 18.74 5.53
CA GLU A 335 12.73 19.78 5.46
C GLU A 335 11.36 19.27 5.98
N HIS A 336 11.14 17.95 6.03
CA HIS A 336 9.87 17.30 6.42
C HIS A 336 10.08 16.27 7.56
N PRO A 337 10.45 16.71 8.78
CA PRO A 337 10.76 15.82 9.90
C PRO A 337 9.57 14.96 10.37
N GLU A 338 8.34 15.28 9.99
CA GLU A 338 7.14 14.48 10.26
C GLU A 338 7.17 13.08 9.62
N TYR A 339 7.97 12.88 8.56
CA TYR A 339 8.18 11.58 7.92
C TYR A 339 9.33 10.76 8.53
N GLY A 340 10.03 11.26 9.57
CA GLY A 340 11.30 10.72 10.06
C GLY A 340 11.56 10.84 11.55
#